data_AF-A0A962VJZ5-F1
#
_entry.id   AF-A0A962VJZ5-F1
#
_cell.length_a   1.000
_cell.length_b   1.000
_cell.length_c   1.000
_cell.angle_alpha   90.00
_cell.angle_beta   90.00
_cell.angle_gamma   90.00
#
_symmetry.space_group_name_H-M   'P 1'
#
loop_
_entity.id
_entity.type
_entity.pdbx_description
1 polymer ?
#
loop_
_entity_poly.entity_id
_entity_poly.type
_entity_poly.pdbx_seq_one_letter_code
_entity_poly.pdbx_strand_id
1 'polypeptide(L)' 'MPRPSRKQAILEALADELEQHPGDRVTTAALAPAVGVSEAALSRHFPSK' A
#
# COMPACT_ATOMS: atom_id res chain seq x y z
N MET A 1 11.22 -5.86 18.70
CA MET A 1 10.84 -4.82 17.70
C MET A 1 9.32 -4.76 17.64
N PRO A 2 8.68 -3.60 17.86
CA PRO A 2 7.24 -3.49 17.64
C PRO A 2 6.96 -3.85 16.18
N ARG A 3 6.00 -4.75 15.94
CA ARG A 3 5.62 -5.12 14.57
C ARG A 3 5.10 -3.85 13.89
N PRO A 4 5.63 -3.43 12.73
CA PRO A 4 5.16 -2.24 12.05
C PRO A 4 3.64 -2.32 11.91
N SER A 5 2.98 -1.23 12.27
CA SER A 5 1.53 -1.16 12.12
C SER A 5 1.20 -1.40 10.65
N ARG A 6 0.07 -2.05 10.37
CA ARG A 6 -0.32 -2.34 8.98
C ARG A 6 -0.37 -1.07 8.12
N LYS A 7 -0.70 0.08 8.72
CA LYS A 7 -0.65 1.40 8.07
C LYS A 7 0.77 1.78 7.63
N GLN A 8 1.77 1.54 8.49
CA GLN A 8 3.18 1.82 8.18
C GLN A 8 3.65 1.00 6.98
N ALA A 9 3.36 -0.30 6.97
CA ALA A 9 3.74 -1.18 5.86
C ALA A 9 3.10 -0.75 4.53
N ILE A 10 1.87 -0.22 4.55
CA ILE A 10 1.20 0.30 3.36
C ILE A 10 1.88 1.59 2.86
N LEU A 11 2.33 2.46 3.76
CA LEU A 11 3.03 3.68 3.40
C LEU A 11 4.43 3.41 2.85
N GLU A 12 5.15 2.43 3.40
CA GLU A 12 6.46 1.98 2.89
C GLU A 12 6.31 1.38 1.49
N ALA A 13 5.35 0.48 1.27
CA ALA A 13 5.07 -0.06 -0.05
C ALA A 13 4.65 1.01 -1.08
N LEU A 14 3.90 2.03 -0.63
CA LEU A 14 3.53 3.17 -1.48
C LEU A 14 4.74 4.03 -1.83
N ALA A 15 5.64 4.28 -0.89
CA ALA A 15 6.87 5.02 -1.15
C ALA A 15 7.75 4.28 -2.15
N ASP A 16 7.95 2.97 -1.96
CA ASP A 16 8.74 2.13 -2.87
C ASP A 16 8.17 2.15 -4.29
N GLU A 17 6.85 2.04 -4.45
CA GLU A 17 6.21 2.13 -5.77
C GLU A 17 6.36 3.50 -6.43
N LEU A 18 6.23 4.59 -5.65
CA LEU A 18 6.44 5.95 -6.16
C LEU A 18 7.89 6.22 -6.57
N GLU A 19 8.85 5.61 -5.87
CA GLU A 19 10.28 5.69 -6.22
C GLU A 19 10.63 4.85 -7.46
N GLN A 20 10.06 3.65 -7.58
CA GLN A 20 10.31 2.75 -8.71
C GLN A 20 9.59 3.20 -9.99
N HIS A 21 8.38 3.75 -9.86
CA HIS A 21 7.51 4.12 -10.97
C HIS A 21 7.08 5.60 -10.87
N PRO A 22 8.02 6.55 -11.04
CA PRO A 22 7.72 7.97 -10.92
C PRO A 22 6.73 8.43 -12.01
N GLY A 23 5.57 8.90 -11.59
CA GLY A 23 4.52 9.42 -12.48
C GLY A 23 3.44 8.40 -12.86
N ASP A 24 3.61 7.13 -12.49
CA ASP A 24 2.56 6.13 -12.64
C ASP A 24 1.53 6.22 -11.51
N ARG A 25 0.30 5.86 -11.84
CA ARG A 25 -0.79 5.83 -10.86
C ARG A 25 -0.64 4.58 -9.99
N VAL A 26 -0.16 4.76 -8.77
CA VAL A 26 -0.16 3.67 -7.78
C VAL A 26 -1.61 3.30 -7.44
N THR A 27 -1.93 2.01 -7.55
CA THR A 27 -3.26 1.48 -7.25
C THR A 27 -3.23 0.62 -6.00
N THR A 28 -4.36 0.51 -5.30
CA THR A 28 -4.49 -0.41 -4.16
C THR A 28 -4.27 -1.87 -4.55
N ALA A 29 -4.54 -2.23 -5.82
CA ALA A 29 -4.23 -3.54 -6.38
C ALA A 29 -2.72 -3.82 -6.39
N ALA A 30 -1.90 -2.82 -6.77
CA ALA A 30 -0.44 -2.94 -6.80
C ALA A 30 0.16 -3.04 -5.39
N LEU A 31 -0.46 -2.38 -4.41
CA LEU A 31 0.01 -2.40 -3.01
C LEU A 31 -0.37 -3.67 -2.26
N ALA A 32 -1.48 -4.33 -2.61
CA ALA A 32 -2.00 -5.48 -1.89
C ALA A 32 -0.99 -6.64 -1.72
N PRO A 33 -0.24 -7.06 -2.75
CA PRO A 33 0.82 -8.05 -2.65
C PRO A 33 1.96 -7.62 -1.71
N ALA A 34 2.38 -6.35 -1.78
CA ALA A 34 3.49 -5.82 -0.98
C ALA A 34 3.21 -5.85 0.53
N VAL A 35 1.95 -5.67 0.92
CA VAL A 35 1.50 -5.74 2.32
C VAL A 35 0.85 -7.05 2.73
N GLY A 36 0.79 -8.04 1.83
CA GLY A 36 0.26 -9.37 2.12
C GLY A 36 -1.23 -9.38 2.47
N VAL A 37 -2.02 -8.47 1.89
CA VAL A 37 -3.47 -8.38 2.08
C VAL A 37 -4.18 -8.42 0.74
N SER A 38 -5.49 -8.71 0.74
CA SER A 38 -6.30 -8.58 -0.47
C SER A 38 -6.59 -7.12 -0.77
N GLU A 39 -6.77 -6.78 -2.04
CA GLU A 39 -7.13 -5.43 -2.47
C GLU A 39 -8.41 -4.93 -1.78
N ALA A 40 -9.41 -5.81 -1.63
CA ALA A 40 -10.65 -5.48 -0.93
C ALA A 40 -10.45 -5.13 0.56
N ALA A 41 -9.45 -5.73 1.22
CA ALA A 41 -9.10 -5.35 2.60
C ALA A 41 -8.40 -3.99 2.64
N LEU A 42 -7.56 -3.70 1.64
CA LEU A 42 -6.84 -2.43 1.52
C LEU A 42 -7.80 -1.27 1.20
N SER A 43 -8.76 -1.48 0.31
CA SER A 43 -9.83 -0.52 -0.02
C SER A 43 -10.71 -0.14 1.19
N ARG A 44 -10.88 -1.04 2.16
CA ARG A 44 -11.58 -0.72 3.43
C ARG A 44 -10.77 0.17 4.36
N HIS A 45 -9.44 0.10 4.29
CA HIS A 45 -8.54 0.92 5.11
C HIS A 45 -8.32 2.32 4.53
N PHE A 46 -8.40 2.45 3.20
CA PHE A 46 -8.29 3.71 2.48
C PHE A 46 -9.55 3.92 1.63
N PRO A 47 -10.69 4.31 2.24
CA PRO A 47 -11.86 4.70 1.47
C PRO A 47 -11.48 5.90 0.60
N SER A 48 -11.47 5.71 -0.72
CA SER A 48 -11.26 6.79 -1.69
C SER A 48 -12.33 7.86 -1.46
N LYS A 49 -11.89 9.06 -1.04
CA LYS A 49 -12.64 10.31 -1.16
C LYS A 49 -11.70 11.38 -1.70
#